data_AF-A0A9Q1HKB9-F1
#
_entry.id   AF-A0A9Q1HKB9-F1
#
_cell.length_a   1.000
_cell.length_b   1.000
_cell.length_c   1.000
_cell.angle_alpha   90.00
_cell.angle_beta   90.00
_cell.angle_gamma   90.00
#
_symmetry.space_group_name_H-M   'P 1'
#
loop_
_entity.id
_entity.type
_entity.pdbx_description
1 polymer ?
#
loop_
_entity_poly.entity_id
_entity_poly.type
_entity_poly.pdbx_seq_one_letter_code
_entity_poly.pdbx_strand_id
1 'polypeptide(L)'
;MRPFPGRDVGQMTGEKYEKNIYNYRLSRARQIIENTFGIWSARWRIFKRPIIAATESVELNIKATICLHNWLRVLDCSESPDNDQYCPSGFIDTENEDGSPANDGQWRTDAAYALRNLTQTGSNMYTRDACDIRNNFKRYFVSEAGSVPWQEQYIDDHAALI
;
A
#
# COMPACT_ATOMS: atom_id res chain seq x y z
N MET A 1 7.11 8.21 -4.77
CA MET A 1 7.08 7.97 -6.23
C MET A 1 5.77 8.47 -6.82
N ARG A 2 5.79 9.13 -7.99
CA ARG A 2 4.57 9.62 -8.66
C ARG A 2 4.08 8.63 -9.73
N PRO A 3 2.76 8.44 -9.88
CA PRO A 3 2.22 7.70 -11.01
C PRO A 3 2.50 8.42 -12.34
N PHE A 4 2.42 7.69 -13.45
CA PHE A 4 2.35 8.31 -14.78
C PHE A 4 0.97 8.97 -14.97
N PRO A 5 0.92 10.17 -15.59
CA PRO A 5 -0.34 10.84 -15.86
C PRO A 5 -1.14 10.12 -16.96
N GLY A 6 -2.46 10.20 -16.87
CA GLY A 6 -3.40 9.55 -17.78
C GLY A 6 -3.59 8.07 -17.45
N ARG A 7 -4.84 7.66 -17.19
CA ARG A 7 -5.25 6.29 -17.45
C ARG A 7 -5.63 6.26 -18.91
N ASP A 8 -4.67 5.92 -19.77
CA ASP A 8 -4.95 5.76 -21.20
C ASP A 8 -5.69 4.42 -21.37
N VAL A 9 -7.01 4.50 -21.59
CA VAL A 9 -7.93 3.35 -21.75
C VAL A 9 -8.03 2.89 -23.21
N GLY A 10 -7.24 3.48 -24.11
CA GLY A 10 -7.13 3.02 -25.50
C GLY A 10 -6.20 1.80 -25.63
N GLN A 11 -5.99 1.30 -26.86
CA GLN A 11 -5.14 0.12 -27.13
C GLN A 11 -3.87 0.09 -26.25
N MET A 12 -3.84 -0.92 -25.38
CA MET A 12 -2.79 -1.18 -24.38
C MET A 12 -1.57 -1.83 -25.03
N THR A 13 -0.95 -1.11 -25.96
CA THR A 13 0.28 -1.56 -26.62
C THR A 13 1.42 -0.59 -26.38
N GLY A 14 2.64 -1.13 -26.31
CA GLY A 14 3.86 -0.36 -26.12
C GLY A 14 3.89 0.43 -24.81
N GLU A 15 4.29 1.69 -24.88
CA GLU A 15 4.59 2.52 -23.70
C GLU A 15 3.39 2.72 -22.75
N LYS A 16 2.16 2.65 -23.27
CA LYS A 16 0.94 2.82 -22.47
C LYS A 16 0.70 1.65 -21.53
N TYR A 17 0.88 0.43 -22.03
CA TYR A 17 0.79 -0.79 -21.24
C TYR A 17 1.78 -0.76 -20.06
N GLU A 18 3.04 -0.44 -20.32
CA GLU A 18 4.07 -0.37 -19.28
C GLU A 18 3.73 0.66 -18.18
N LYS A 19 3.19 1.83 -18.58
CA LYS A 19 2.77 2.89 -17.64
C LYS A 19 1.61 2.44 -16.77
N ASN A 20 0.62 1.74 -17.32
CA ASN A 20 -0.52 1.23 -16.57
C ASN A 20 -0.10 0.13 -15.59
N ILE A 21 0.75 -0.81 -16.00
CA ILE A 21 1.36 -1.83 -15.13
C ILE A 21 2.10 -1.17 -13.97
N TYR A 22 2.93 -0.16 -14.26
CA TYR A 22 3.62 0.60 -13.21
C TYR A 22 2.64 1.26 -12.23
N ASN A 23 1.61 1.94 -12.73
CA ASN A 23 0.62 2.62 -11.90
C ASN A 23 -0.14 1.63 -11.01
N TYR A 24 -0.52 0.47 -11.55
CA TYR A 24 -1.15 -0.63 -10.81
C TYR A 24 -0.25 -1.15 -9.68
N ARG A 25 0.99 -1.55 -10.00
CA ARG A 25 1.97 -2.05 -9.02
C ARG A 25 2.26 -1.02 -7.94
N LEU A 26 2.34 0.26 -8.32
CA LEU A 26 2.52 1.37 -7.39
C LEU A 26 1.30 1.57 -6.48
N SER A 27 0.08 1.40 -7.00
CA SER A 27 -1.16 1.44 -6.22
C SER A 27 -1.18 0.34 -5.17
N ARG A 28 -0.89 -0.91 -5.56
CA ARG A 28 -0.84 -2.05 -4.62
C ARG A 28 0.24 -1.87 -3.55
N ALA A 29 1.41 -1.38 -3.93
CA ALA A 29 2.46 -1.04 -2.95
C ALA A 29 1.99 0.02 -1.93
N ARG A 30 1.25 1.04 -2.37
CA ARG A 30 0.66 2.04 -1.46
C ARG A 30 -0.39 1.42 -0.55
N GLN A 31 -1.26 0.57 -1.07
CA GLN A 31 -2.30 -0.09 -0.27
C GLN A 31 -1.70 -0.95 0.85
N ILE A 32 -0.61 -1.69 0.58
CA ILE A 32 0.13 -2.45 1.60
C ILE A 32 0.65 -1.52 2.70
N ILE A 33 1.23 -0.39 2.32
CA ILE A 33 1.75 0.62 3.27
C ILE A 33 0.59 1.19 4.09
N GLU A 34 -0.50 1.61 3.46
CA GLU A 34 -1.69 2.16 4.12
C GLU A 34 -2.29 1.17 5.12
N ASN A 35 -2.48 -0.10 4.71
CA ASN A 35 -2.93 -1.16 5.60
C ASN A 35 -1.99 -1.34 6.80
N THR A 36 -0.69 -1.36 6.58
CA THR A 36 0.30 -1.54 7.65
C THR A 36 0.21 -0.43 8.69
N PHE A 37 0.27 0.83 8.26
CA PHE A 37 0.17 1.98 9.17
C PHE A 37 -1.23 2.14 9.76
N GLY A 38 -2.26 1.77 9.01
CA GLY A 38 -3.66 1.75 9.43
C GLY A 38 -3.88 0.83 10.61
N ILE A 39 -3.53 -0.46 10.46
CA ILE A 39 -3.57 -1.47 11.54
C ILE A 39 -2.76 -1.00 12.74
N TRP A 40 -1.55 -0.51 12.50
CA TRP A 40 -0.66 -0.05 13.55
C TRP A 40 -1.29 1.12 14.34
N SER A 41 -1.90 2.09 13.67
CA SER A 41 -2.59 3.20 14.33
C SER A 41 -3.87 2.80 15.07
N ALA A 42 -4.62 1.83 14.53
CA ALA A 42 -5.84 1.33 15.13
C ALA A 42 -5.56 0.52 16.41
N ARG A 43 -4.50 -0.30 16.41
CA ARG A 43 -4.14 -1.18 17.52
C ARG A 43 -3.42 -0.46 18.65
N TRP A 44 -2.52 0.47 18.34
CA TRP A 44 -1.68 1.10 19.35
C TRP A 44 -2.21 2.49 19.71
N ARG A 45 -2.80 2.60 20.92
CA ARG A 45 -3.39 3.85 21.43
C ARG A 45 -2.44 5.05 21.43
N ILE A 46 -1.13 4.80 21.55
CA ILE A 46 -0.09 5.85 21.50
C ILE A 46 -0.13 6.65 20.19
N PHE A 47 -0.55 6.03 19.07
CA PHE A 47 -0.68 6.70 17.77
C PHE A 47 -2.06 7.30 17.51
N LYS A 48 -3.00 7.21 18.47
CA LYS A 48 -4.33 7.85 18.35
C LYS A 48 -4.33 9.32 18.77
N ARG A 49 -3.27 9.79 19.46
CA ARG A 49 -3.10 11.17 19.93
C ARG A 49 -1.70 11.70 19.62
N PRO A 50 -1.50 13.03 19.54
CA PRO A 50 -0.16 13.61 19.48
C PRO A 50 0.71 13.08 20.62
N ILE A 51 1.92 12.63 20.29
CA ILE A 51 2.83 12.05 21.27
C ILE A 51 3.56 13.17 21.99
N ILE A 52 3.32 13.30 23.30
CA ILE A 52 3.97 14.29 24.17
C ILE A 52 5.16 13.60 24.85
N ALA A 53 6.29 13.51 24.15
CA ALA A 53 7.52 12.92 24.66
C ALA A 53 8.75 13.48 23.92
N ALA A 54 9.95 13.31 24.48
CA ALA A 54 11.20 13.60 23.79
C ALA A 54 11.37 12.69 22.56
N THR A 55 12.06 13.18 21.52
CA THR A 55 12.28 12.45 20.26
C THR A 55 12.90 11.07 20.47
N GLU A 56 13.88 10.97 21.37
CA GLU A 56 14.53 9.71 21.76
C GLU A 56 13.53 8.69 22.29
N SER A 57 12.62 9.12 23.17
CA SER A 57 11.56 8.27 23.70
C SER A 57 10.57 7.88 22.61
N VAL A 58 10.23 8.79 21.68
CA VAL A 58 9.35 8.48 20.54
C VAL A 58 9.97 7.41 19.64
N GLU A 59 11.27 7.51 19.34
CA GLU A 59 11.97 6.50 18.55
C GLU A 59 11.96 5.12 19.22
N LEU A 60 12.17 5.06 20.54
CA LEU A 60 12.09 3.81 21.30
C LEU A 60 10.67 3.23 21.27
N ASN A 61 9.64 4.06 21.42
CA ASN A 61 8.25 3.62 21.31
C ASN A 61 7.92 3.08 19.91
N ILE A 62 8.39 3.74 18.85
CA ILE A 62 8.22 3.27 17.48
C ILE A 62 8.89 1.91 17.29
N LYS A 63 10.16 1.76 17.70
CA LYS A 63 10.89 0.49 17.60
C LYS A 63 10.20 -0.63 18.38
N ALA A 64 9.79 -0.36 19.63
CA ALA A 64 9.11 -1.33 20.48
C ALA A 64 7.77 -1.79 19.86
N THR A 65 6.96 -0.84 19.38
CA THR A 65 5.65 -1.16 18.78
C THR A 65 5.79 -1.88 17.43
N ILE A 66 6.85 -1.63 16.64
CA ILE A 66 7.15 -2.43 15.43
C ILE A 66 7.52 -3.87 15.81
N CYS A 67 8.41 -4.06 16.79
CA CYS A 67 8.78 -5.40 17.25
C CYS A 67 7.56 -6.19 17.74
N LEU A 68 6.70 -5.55 18.54
CA LEU A 68 5.47 -6.17 19.04
C LEU A 68 4.46 -6.43 17.91
N HIS A 69 4.31 -5.51 16.96
CA HIS A 69 3.47 -5.71 15.78
C HIS A 69 3.89 -6.97 15.02
N ASN A 70 5.19 -7.09 14.70
CA ASN A 70 5.71 -8.24 13.97
C ASN A 70 5.48 -9.55 14.74
N TRP A 71 5.74 -9.55 16.05
CA TRP A 71 5.50 -10.73 16.88
C TRP A 71 4.03 -11.14 16.91
N LEU A 72 3.11 -10.20 17.09
CA LEU A 72 1.67 -10.47 17.09
C LEU A 72 1.17 -10.96 15.71
N ARG A 73 1.72 -10.44 14.61
CA ARG A 73 1.41 -10.94 13.26
C ARG A 73 1.91 -12.35 13.03
N VAL A 74 3.10 -12.69 13.55
CA VAL A 74 3.60 -14.07 13.50
C VAL A 74 2.69 -15.02 14.30
N LEU A 75 2.18 -14.58 15.45
CA LEU A 75 1.24 -15.38 16.24
C LEU A 75 -0.06 -15.65 15.49
N ASP A 76 -0.70 -14.61 14.92
CA ASP A 76 -1.89 -14.77 14.06
C ASP A 76 -1.60 -15.80 12.95
N CYS A 77 -0.48 -15.65 12.21
CA CYS A 77 -0.12 -16.58 11.13
C CYS A 77 0.22 -18.01 11.57
N SER A 78 0.54 -18.23 12.86
CA SER A 78 0.86 -19.56 13.39
C SER A 78 -0.37 -20.31 13.92
N GLU A 79 -1.48 -19.62 14.11
CA GLU A 79 -2.74 -20.15 14.61
C GLU A 79 -3.74 -20.37 13.46
N SER A 80 -4.91 -20.97 13.75
CA SER A 80 -5.99 -21.04 12.76
C SER A 80 -6.52 -19.64 12.43
N PRO A 81 -6.87 -19.31 11.17
CA PRO A 81 -7.36 -17.99 10.77
C PRO A 81 -8.57 -17.46 11.57
N ASP A 82 -9.37 -18.37 12.13
CA ASP A 82 -10.52 -18.03 12.98
C ASP A 82 -10.12 -17.51 14.38
N ASN A 83 -8.83 -17.62 14.74
CA ASN A 83 -8.27 -17.21 16.03
C ASN A 83 -7.35 -15.98 15.92
N ASP A 84 -7.29 -15.32 14.75
CA ASP A 84 -6.50 -14.10 14.55
C ASP A 84 -7.03 -12.96 15.44
N GLN A 85 -6.33 -12.66 16.53
CA GLN A 85 -6.76 -11.62 17.47
C GLN A 85 -6.20 -10.24 17.09
N TYR A 86 -4.97 -10.21 16.61
CA TYR A 86 -4.29 -8.95 16.31
C TYR A 86 -4.74 -8.37 14.97
N CYS A 87 -5.11 -9.20 14.01
CA CYS A 87 -5.60 -8.76 12.71
C CYS A 87 -6.60 -9.77 12.13
N PRO A 88 -7.84 -9.78 12.64
CA PRO A 88 -8.87 -10.73 12.22
C PRO A 88 -9.25 -10.55 10.74
N SER A 89 -9.94 -11.55 10.20
CA SER A 89 -10.51 -11.47 8.85
C SER A 89 -11.39 -10.23 8.67
N GLY A 90 -11.21 -9.53 7.55
CA GLY A 90 -11.86 -8.26 7.25
C GLY A 90 -11.26 -7.02 7.94
N PHE A 91 -10.21 -7.18 8.77
CA PHE A 91 -9.55 -6.03 9.37
C PHE A 91 -8.73 -5.24 8.35
N ILE A 92 -8.11 -5.92 7.37
CA ILE A 92 -7.31 -5.37 6.26
C ILE A 92 -8.19 -5.21 5.03
N ASP A 93 -7.86 -4.27 4.13
CA ASP A 93 -8.46 -4.22 2.80
C ASP A 93 -8.31 -5.58 2.11
N THR A 94 -9.41 -6.11 1.57
CA THR A 94 -9.39 -7.35 0.79
C THR A 94 -9.47 -7.04 -0.69
N GLU A 95 -8.80 -7.85 -1.50
CA GLU A 95 -8.91 -7.81 -2.96
C GLU A 95 -9.72 -9.01 -3.44
N ASN A 96 -10.38 -8.85 -4.58
CA ASN A 96 -11.03 -9.92 -5.33
C ASN A 96 -9.97 -10.78 -6.04
N GLU A 97 -10.37 -11.93 -6.61
CA GLU A 97 -9.47 -12.83 -7.33
C GLU A 97 -8.77 -12.17 -8.54
N ASP A 98 -9.39 -11.15 -9.12
CA ASP A 98 -8.87 -10.30 -10.21
C ASP A 98 -7.93 -9.18 -9.71
N GLY A 99 -7.70 -9.09 -8.40
CA GLY A 99 -6.90 -8.03 -7.77
C GLY A 99 -7.59 -6.67 -7.71
N SER A 100 -8.89 -6.59 -8.00
CA SER A 100 -9.69 -5.38 -7.76
C SER A 100 -10.01 -5.24 -6.25
N PRO A 101 -10.18 -4.01 -5.73
CA PRO A 101 -10.56 -3.83 -4.32
C PRO A 101 -11.94 -4.45 -4.05
N ALA A 102 -12.02 -5.36 -3.08
CA ALA A 102 -13.26 -6.04 -2.70
C ALA A 102 -13.97 -5.34 -1.54
N ASN A 103 -13.27 -5.17 -0.42
CA ASN A 103 -13.80 -4.53 0.77
C ASN A 103 -12.72 -3.69 1.45
N ASP A 104 -13.13 -2.53 1.95
CA ASP A 104 -12.30 -1.69 2.80
C ASP A 104 -12.09 -2.35 4.17
N GLY A 105 -10.86 -2.32 4.66
CA GLY A 105 -10.50 -2.88 5.95
C GLY A 105 -11.15 -2.15 7.11
N GLN A 106 -11.64 -2.90 8.11
CA GLN A 106 -12.29 -2.33 9.30
C GLN A 106 -11.38 -1.33 10.03
N TRP A 107 -10.05 -1.42 9.92
CA TRP A 107 -9.12 -0.46 10.51
C TRP A 107 -9.41 0.99 10.09
N ARG A 108 -10.00 1.20 8.90
CA ARG A 108 -10.36 2.54 8.39
C ARG A 108 -11.48 3.21 9.18
N THR A 109 -12.31 2.43 9.88
CA THR A 109 -13.41 2.96 10.72
C THR A 109 -12.92 3.52 12.06
N ASP A 110 -11.75 3.08 12.52
CA ASP A 110 -11.16 3.50 13.78
C ASP A 110 -10.43 4.84 13.56
N ALA A 111 -11.17 5.95 13.67
CA ALA A 111 -10.68 7.29 13.37
C ALA A 111 -9.46 7.67 14.24
N ALA A 112 -8.25 7.50 13.69
CA ALA A 112 -7.02 7.97 14.30
C ALA A 112 -6.82 9.46 14.04
N TYR A 113 -6.75 10.28 15.10
CA TYR A 113 -6.63 11.74 14.97
C TYR A 113 -5.20 12.26 14.82
N ALA A 114 -4.19 11.41 15.11
CA ALA A 114 -2.78 11.82 15.14
C ALA A 114 -2.02 11.53 13.84
N LEU A 115 -2.18 10.33 13.26
CA LEU A 115 -1.62 10.02 11.95
C LEU A 115 -2.60 10.53 10.88
N ARG A 116 -2.23 11.59 10.19
CA ARG A 116 -3.04 12.21 9.15
C ARG A 116 -2.40 11.96 7.79
N ASN A 117 -3.24 11.79 6.77
CA ASN A 117 -2.78 11.82 5.40
C ASN A 117 -2.03 13.14 5.15
N LEU A 118 -0.79 13.02 4.71
CA LEU A 118 -0.02 14.18 4.30
C LEU A 118 -0.70 14.78 3.08
N THR A 119 -1.07 16.05 3.19
CA THR A 119 -1.44 16.85 2.01
C THR A 119 -0.19 17.11 1.18
N GLN A 120 -0.38 17.70 0.01
CA GLN A 120 0.70 17.93 -0.93
C GLN A 120 1.86 18.72 -0.31
N THR A 121 2.95 18.01 -0.01
CA THR A 121 4.19 18.53 0.58
C THR A 121 5.19 18.79 -0.54
N GLY A 122 5.08 19.95 -1.19
CA GLY A 122 6.07 20.46 -2.14
C GLY A 122 5.65 20.52 -3.61
N SER A 123 6.63 20.88 -4.45
CA SER A 123 6.44 21.13 -5.88
C SER A 123 5.91 19.89 -6.62
N ASN A 124 5.10 20.15 -7.65
CA ASN A 124 4.67 19.11 -8.58
C ASN A 124 5.81 18.54 -9.45
N MET A 125 6.96 19.21 -9.47
CA MET A 125 8.12 18.84 -10.26
C MET A 125 9.01 17.86 -9.49
N TYR A 126 9.24 16.69 -10.07
CA TYR A 126 10.14 15.67 -9.54
C TYR A 126 11.55 15.84 -10.12
N THR A 127 12.58 15.38 -9.39
CA THR A 127 13.98 15.40 -9.85
C THR A 127 14.19 14.44 -11.02
N ARG A 128 15.27 14.65 -11.79
CA ARG A 128 15.65 13.71 -12.87
C ARG A 128 15.88 12.29 -12.32
N ASP A 129 16.56 12.16 -11.18
CA ASP A 129 16.77 10.87 -10.54
C ASP A 129 15.46 10.15 -10.18
N ALA A 130 14.45 10.89 -9.69
CA ALA A 130 13.13 10.32 -9.43
C ALA A 130 12.40 9.90 -10.71
N CYS A 131 12.64 10.58 -11.84
CA CYS A 131 12.20 10.14 -13.17
C CYS A 131 12.82 8.79 -13.53
N ASP A 132 14.13 8.68 -13.34
CA ASP A 132 14.90 7.53 -13.78
C ASP A 132 14.56 6.30 -12.95
N ILE A 133 14.42 6.45 -11.63
CA ILE A 133 13.90 5.39 -10.75
C ILE A 133 12.52 4.94 -11.21
N ARG A 134 11.62 5.88 -11.57
CA ARG A 134 10.27 5.54 -12.04
C ARG A 134 10.31 4.73 -13.32
N ASN A 135 11.13 5.17 -14.27
CA ASN A 135 11.29 4.52 -15.57
C ASN A 135 11.98 3.15 -15.44
N ASN A 136 12.92 3.00 -14.50
CA ASN A 136 13.55 1.73 -14.19
C ASN A 136 12.54 0.73 -13.64
N PHE A 137 11.71 1.12 -12.67
CA PHE A 137 10.62 0.27 -12.18
C PHE A 137 9.61 -0.07 -13.28
N LYS A 138 9.24 0.91 -14.11
CA LYS A 138 8.34 0.69 -15.25
C LYS A 138 8.87 -0.42 -16.17
N ARG A 139 10.14 -0.34 -16.57
CA ARG A 139 10.80 -1.34 -17.41
C ARG A 139 10.95 -2.69 -16.69
N TYR A 140 11.25 -2.67 -15.41
CA TYR A 140 11.42 -3.89 -14.61
C TYR A 140 10.11 -4.67 -14.49
N PHE A 141 8.97 -4.03 -14.22
CA PHE A 141 7.69 -4.72 -14.01
C PHE A 141 7.13 -5.40 -15.26
N VAL A 142 7.61 -5.05 -16.45
CA VAL A 142 7.28 -5.73 -17.72
C VAL A 142 8.39 -6.68 -18.20
N SER A 143 9.53 -6.73 -17.49
CA SER A 143 10.58 -7.69 -17.78
C SER A 143 10.22 -9.07 -17.25
N GLU A 144 10.80 -10.12 -17.83
CA GLU A 144 10.61 -11.51 -17.41
C GLU A 144 10.83 -11.71 -15.90
N ALA A 145 11.79 -11.00 -15.30
CA ALA A 145 12.11 -11.11 -13.88
C ALA A 145 11.12 -10.36 -12.96
N GLY A 146 10.45 -9.31 -13.45
CA GLY A 146 9.59 -8.43 -12.64
C GLY A 146 8.10 -8.57 -12.92
N SER A 147 7.73 -9.23 -14.02
CA SER A 147 6.34 -9.50 -14.38
C SER A 147 5.71 -10.52 -13.44
N VAL A 148 4.43 -10.33 -13.14
CA VAL A 148 3.65 -11.24 -12.29
C VAL A 148 2.38 -11.66 -13.02
N PRO A 149 1.90 -12.92 -12.90
CA PRO A 149 0.80 -13.43 -13.73
C PRO A 149 -0.50 -12.62 -13.64
N TRP A 150 -0.84 -12.13 -12.45
CA TRP A 150 -2.10 -11.42 -12.19
C TRP A 150 -2.13 -9.97 -12.66
N GLN A 151 -0.99 -9.38 -13.07
CA GLN A 151 -0.99 -7.97 -13.48
C GLN A 151 -1.62 -7.74 -14.85
N GLU A 152 -1.65 -8.75 -15.71
CA GLU A 152 -2.26 -8.66 -17.03
C GLU A 152 -3.78 -8.70 -16.91
N GLN A 153 -4.31 -9.62 -16.10
CA GLN A 153 -5.74 -9.75 -15.84
C GLN A 153 -6.35 -8.44 -15.33
N TYR A 154 -5.73 -7.81 -14.32
CA TYR A 154 -6.22 -6.52 -13.81
C TYR A 154 -6.28 -5.45 -14.91
N ILE A 155 -5.26 -5.42 -15.77
CA ILE A 155 -5.13 -4.42 -16.84
C ILE A 155 -6.18 -4.68 -17.92
N ASP A 156 -6.40 -5.92 -18.32
CA ASP A 156 -7.38 -6.33 -19.31
C ASP A 156 -8.82 -6.14 -18.82
N ASP A 157 -9.13 -6.50 -17.57
CA ASP A 157 -10.46 -6.32 -16.98
C ASP A 157 -10.85 -4.84 -16.91
N HIS A 158 -9.90 -3.97 -16.57
CA HIS A 158 -10.13 -2.52 -16.53
C HIS A 158 -10.06 -1.85 -17.91
N ALA A 159 -9.62 -2.57 -18.94
CA ALA A 159 -9.75 -2.17 -20.34
C ALA A 159 -11.07 -2.65 -20.97
N ALA A 160 -11.63 -3.76 -20.47
CA ALA A 160 -12.88 -4.38 -20.94
C ALA A 160 -14.15 -3.83 -20.28
N LEU A 161 -14.03 -3.09 -19.17
CA LEU A 161 -15.15 -2.47 -18.44
C LEU A 161 -15.69 -1.16 -19.09
N ILE A 162 -15.38 -0.90 -20.36
CA ILE A 162 -15.94 0.18 -21.20
C ILE A 162 -16.17 -0.37 -22.62
#